data_AF-A0A926AYE3-F1
#
_entry.id   AF-A0A926AYE3-F1
#
_cell.length_a   1.000
_cell.length_b   1.000
_cell.length_c   1.000
_cell.angle_alpha   90.00
_cell.angle_beta   90.00
_cell.angle_gamma   90.00
#
_symmetry.space_group_name_H-M   'P 1'
#
loop_
_entity.id
_entity.type
_entity.pdbx_description
1 polymer ?
#
loop_
_entity_poly.entity_id
_entity_poly.type
_entity_poly.pdbx_seq_one_letter_code
_entity_poly.pdbx_strand_id
1 'polypeptide(L)'
;MRWFALLAIFWSFPALCAPDFTIGSKRFTESYILAEIVKQVADQTAETRAIHRQGLGNTGIVFAALKGGSIALYPEYTGTIGQEVLKQNLTDLKGLNRELAPLGLAAGIPLGFNNTYAFAMRDEQAERLGIRTVSDLARHPQ
;
A
#
# COMPACT_ATOMS: atom_id res chain seq x y z
N MET A 1 42.75 -51.00 26.34
CA MET A 1 41.58 -50.23 26.79
C MET A 1 41.81 -48.77 26.44
N ARG A 2 41.07 -48.21 25.47
CA ARG A 2 40.74 -46.79 25.27
C ARG A 2 40.12 -46.58 23.88
N TRP A 3 38.79 -46.55 23.83
CA TRP A 3 38.02 -46.03 22.70
C TRP A 3 38.04 -44.49 22.77
N PHE A 4 38.40 -43.82 21.68
CA PHE A 4 38.16 -42.40 21.50
C PHE A 4 36.79 -42.22 20.83
N ALA A 5 35.82 -41.68 21.57
CA ALA A 5 34.53 -41.28 21.03
C ALA A 5 34.68 -39.92 20.34
N LEU A 6 34.44 -39.87 19.03
CA LEU A 6 34.30 -38.63 18.27
C LEU A 6 32.89 -38.07 18.52
N LEU A 7 32.81 -36.95 19.24
CA LEU A 7 31.59 -36.15 19.37
C LEU A 7 31.39 -35.36 18.08
N ALA A 8 30.44 -35.79 17.25
CA ALA A 8 29.94 -34.98 16.14
C ALA A 8 29.01 -33.89 16.70
N ILE A 9 29.46 -32.64 16.67
CA ILE A 9 28.62 -31.48 16.96
C ILE A 9 27.81 -31.20 15.69
N PHE A 10 26.52 -31.55 15.73
CA PHE A 10 25.56 -31.10 14.71
C PHE A 10 25.21 -29.64 14.99
N TRP A 11 25.72 -28.72 14.17
CA TRP A 11 25.21 -27.36 14.12
C TRP A 11 23.85 -27.38 13.42
N SER A 12 22.78 -27.29 14.21
CA SER A 12 21.45 -26.99 13.69
C SER A 12 21.46 -25.55 13.19
N PHE A 13 21.60 -25.35 11.87
CA PHE A 13 21.24 -24.07 11.27
C PHE A 13 19.74 -23.86 11.50
N PRO A 14 19.31 -22.76 12.15
CA PRO A 14 17.90 -22.43 12.14
C PRO A 14 17.49 -22.27 10.67
N ALA A 15 16.46 -23.01 10.26
CA ALA A 15 15.83 -22.73 8.98
C ALA A 15 15.41 -21.26 9.02
N LEU A 16 16.02 -20.43 8.17
CA LEU A 16 15.57 -19.06 7.96
C LEU A 16 14.17 -19.20 7.36
N CYS A 17 13.14 -19.16 8.20
CA CYS A 17 11.78 -19.03 7.72
C CYS A 17 11.74 -17.71 6.95
N ALA A 18 11.39 -17.74 5.67
CA ALA A 18 11.23 -16.52 4.89
C ALA A 18 10.27 -15.60 5.65
N PRO A 19 10.61 -14.33 5.90
CA PRO A 19 9.74 -13.43 6.64
C PRO A 19 8.37 -13.37 5.95
N ASP A 20 7.30 -13.49 6.72
CA ASP A 20 5.93 -13.43 6.20
C ASP A 20 5.73 -12.13 5.41
N PHE A 21 5.19 -12.24 4.19
CA PHE A 21 4.93 -11.09 3.34
C PHE A 21 3.71 -10.32 3.86
N THR A 22 3.95 -9.37 4.76
CA THR A 22 2.88 -8.68 5.48
C THR A 22 2.44 -7.42 4.72
N ILE A 23 1.16 -7.34 4.39
CA ILE A 23 0.52 -6.23 3.70
C ILE A 23 -0.30 -5.44 4.72
N GLY A 24 -0.06 -4.13 4.83
CA GLY A 24 -0.80 -3.26 5.74
C GLY A 24 -2.01 -2.59 5.08
N SER A 25 -2.94 -2.10 5.91
CA SER A 25 -3.98 -1.15 5.49
C SER A 25 -4.27 -0.08 6.54
N LYS A 26 -4.71 1.08 6.04
CA LYS A 26 -5.26 2.17 6.84
C LYS A 26 -6.65 1.81 7.35
N ARG A 27 -7.14 2.55 8.34
CA ARG A 27 -8.43 2.30 9.01
C ARG A 27 -9.67 2.82 8.27
N PHE A 28 -9.80 2.51 6.97
CA PHE A 28 -11.01 2.83 6.19
C PHE A 28 -11.27 1.80 5.09
N THR A 29 -12.52 1.74 4.64
CA THR A 29 -13.08 0.68 3.79
C THR A 29 -12.25 0.38 2.54
N GLU A 30 -11.94 1.40 1.73
CA GLU A 30 -11.18 1.19 0.50
C GLU A 30 -9.77 0.65 0.78
N SER A 31 -9.09 1.11 1.84
CA SER A 31 -7.76 0.57 2.17
C SER A 31 -7.80 -0.90 2.55
N TYR A 32 -8.85 -1.36 3.25
CA TYR A 32 -9.07 -2.77 3.53
C TYR A 32 -9.26 -3.59 2.26
N ILE A 33 -10.11 -3.10 1.35
CA ILE A 33 -10.41 -3.81 0.10
C ILE A 33 -9.16 -3.91 -0.77
N LEU A 34 -8.43 -2.80 -0.97
CA LEU A 34 -7.24 -2.78 -1.82
C LEU A 34 -6.12 -3.66 -1.28
N ALA A 35 -5.88 -3.65 0.03
CA ALA A 35 -4.88 -4.50 0.64
C ALA A 35 -5.27 -5.99 0.58
N GLU A 36 -6.56 -6.32 0.69
CA GLU A 36 -7.03 -7.71 0.49
C GLU A 36 -6.87 -8.16 -0.97
N ILE A 37 -7.12 -7.28 -1.95
CA ILE A 37 -6.83 -7.56 -3.36
C ILE A 37 -5.35 -7.85 -3.55
N VAL A 38 -4.46 -7.02 -2.99
CA VAL A 38 -3.01 -7.24 -3.11
C VAL A 38 -2.59 -8.57 -2.48
N LYS A 39 -3.15 -8.91 -1.32
CA LYS A 39 -2.90 -10.20 -0.66
C LYS A 39 -3.36 -11.37 -1.52
N GLN A 40 -4.55 -11.31 -2.11
CA GLN A 40 -5.03 -12.38 -2.99
C GLN A 40 -4.15 -12.56 -4.23
N VAL A 41 -3.65 -11.47 -4.82
CA VAL A 41 -2.67 -11.55 -5.91
C VAL A 41 -1.37 -12.18 -5.42
N ALA A 42 -0.85 -11.73 -4.28
CA ALA A 42 0.38 -12.29 -3.71
C ALA A 42 0.26 -13.78 -3.40
N ASP A 43 -0.86 -14.24 -2.81
CA ASP A 43 -1.13 -15.65 -2.53
C ASP A 43 -1.17 -16.53 -3.81
N GLN A 44 -1.43 -15.94 -4.97
CA GLN A 44 -1.43 -16.65 -6.27
C GLN A 44 -0.05 -16.65 -6.95
N THR A 45 0.80 -15.67 -6.67
CA THR A 45 2.05 -15.44 -7.42
C THR A 45 3.32 -15.66 -6.62
N ALA A 46 3.25 -15.59 -5.29
CA ALA A 46 4.41 -15.66 -4.41
C ALA A 46 4.55 -17.05 -3.79
N GLU A 47 5.80 -17.45 -3.56
CA GLU A 47 6.13 -18.69 -2.83
C GLU A 47 5.89 -18.53 -1.32
N THR A 48 5.85 -17.30 -0.83
CA THR A 48 5.63 -16.95 0.58
C THR A 48 4.18 -16.56 0.81
N ARG A 49 3.59 -17.08 1.90
CA ARG A 49 2.24 -16.72 2.34
C ARG A 49 2.13 -15.21 2.61
N ALA A 50 1.09 -14.57 2.05
CA ALA A 50 0.79 -13.19 2.35
C ALA A 50 -0.11 -13.06 3.60
N ILE A 51 0.17 -12.06 4.43
CA ILE A 51 -0.64 -11.74 5.62
C ILE A 51 -1.17 -10.31 5.48
N HIS A 52 -2.48 -10.14 5.51
CA HIS A 52 -3.09 -8.81 5.56
C HIS A 52 -3.26 -8.34 7.01
N ARG A 53 -2.46 -7.36 7.42
CA ARG A 53 -2.52 -6.70 8.72
C ARG A 53 -3.41 -5.45 8.63
N GLN A 54 -4.67 -5.65 8.99
CA GLN A 54 -5.72 -4.65 8.86
C GLN A 54 -5.68 -3.58 9.95
N GLY A 55 -6.17 -2.38 9.61
CA GLY A 55 -6.63 -1.39 10.58
C GLY A 55 -5.52 -0.78 11.44
N LEU A 56 -4.29 -0.73 10.91
CA LEU A 56 -3.11 -0.26 11.64
C LEU A 56 -3.25 1.19 12.13
N GLY A 57 -4.02 2.02 11.42
CA GLY A 57 -4.28 3.40 11.80
C GLY A 57 -4.38 4.32 10.58
N ASN A 58 -4.04 5.59 10.78
CA ASN A 58 -3.92 6.57 9.70
C ASN A 58 -2.50 6.56 9.11
N THR A 59 -2.26 7.39 8.08
CA THR A 59 -1.00 7.50 7.33
C THR A 59 0.26 7.37 8.18
N GLY A 60 0.40 8.17 9.25
CA GLY A 60 1.62 8.18 10.07
C GLY A 60 1.92 6.84 10.74
N ILE A 61 0.91 6.10 11.20
CA ILE A 61 1.10 4.79 11.85
C ILE A 61 1.47 3.73 10.83
N VAL A 62 0.78 3.70 9.68
CA VAL A 62 1.06 2.73 8.61
C VAL A 62 2.43 2.99 7.97
N PHE A 63 2.80 4.27 7.79
CA PHE A 63 4.11 4.66 7.30
C PHE A 63 5.23 4.27 8.27
N ALA A 64 5.05 4.48 9.58
CA ALA A 64 6.00 4.02 10.59
C ALA A 64 6.13 2.49 10.59
N ALA A 65 5.03 1.77 10.42
CA ALA A 65 5.01 0.32 10.30
C ALA A 65 5.80 -0.17 9.08
N LEU A 66 5.68 0.52 7.93
CA LEU A 66 6.44 0.24 6.70
C LEU A 66 7.92 0.53 6.91
N LYS A 67 8.26 1.71 7.43
CA LYS A 67 9.65 2.11 7.69
C LYS A 67 10.35 1.20 8.70
N GLY A 68 9.60 0.69 9.68
CA GLY A 68 10.07 -0.26 10.68
C GLY A 68 10.09 -1.72 10.22
N GLY A 69 9.67 -2.02 8.99
CA GLY A 69 9.67 -3.38 8.43
C GLY A 69 8.60 -4.32 9.00
N SER A 70 7.63 -3.81 9.77
CA SER A 70 6.51 -4.60 10.30
C SER A 70 5.43 -4.90 9.27
N ILE A 71 5.45 -4.19 8.14
CA ILE A 71 4.73 -4.49 6.89
C ILE A 71 5.68 -4.28 5.72
N ALA A 72 5.50 -5.04 4.65
CA ALA A 72 6.28 -4.97 3.42
C ALA A 72 5.73 -3.94 2.43
N LEU A 73 4.40 -3.76 2.38
CA LEU A 73 3.75 -2.75 1.54
C LEU A 73 2.37 -2.38 2.09
N TYR A 74 1.81 -1.27 1.60
CA TYR A 74 0.39 -0.94 1.77
C TYR A 74 -0.10 0.00 0.64
N PRO A 75 -1.41 0.08 0.37
CA PRO A 75 -1.97 1.06 -0.57
C PRO A 75 -1.90 2.48 -0.01
N GLU A 76 -1.32 3.41 -0.77
CA GLU A 76 -1.24 4.83 -0.41
C GLU A 76 -1.54 5.73 -1.61
N TYR A 77 -2.05 6.94 -1.34
CA TYR A 77 -2.35 7.95 -2.35
C TYR A 77 -1.15 8.84 -2.59
N THR A 78 -0.86 9.13 -3.86
CA THR A 78 0.29 9.96 -4.25
C THR A 78 0.28 11.34 -3.59
N GLY A 79 -0.89 11.99 -3.50
CA GLY A 79 -1.04 13.26 -2.78
C GLY A 79 -0.75 13.17 -1.29
N THR A 80 -1.13 12.06 -0.64
CA THR A 80 -0.82 11.79 0.77
C THR A 80 0.68 11.54 0.97
N ILE A 81 1.34 10.82 0.06
CA ILE A 81 2.80 10.65 0.11
C ILE A 81 3.49 12.01 0.03
N GLY A 82 3.12 12.85 -0.94
CA GLY A 82 3.69 14.20 -1.08
C GLY A 82 3.48 15.04 0.18
N GLN A 83 2.22 15.23 0.59
CA GLN A 83 1.87 16.22 1.60
C GLN A 83 2.08 15.75 3.05
N GLU A 84 1.71 14.51 3.37
CA GLU A 84 1.77 14.01 4.74
C GLU A 84 3.11 13.37 5.07
N VAL A 85 3.65 12.55 4.16
CA VAL A 85 4.88 11.80 4.37
C VAL A 85 6.12 12.64 4.07
N LEU A 86 6.19 13.24 2.87
CA LEU A 86 7.37 13.96 2.39
C LEU A 86 7.35 15.46 2.73
N LYS A 87 6.19 16.01 3.08
CA LYS A 87 5.98 17.45 3.31
C LYS A 87 6.36 18.31 2.10
N GLN A 88 6.06 17.82 0.90
CA GLN A 88 6.32 18.47 -0.38
C GLN A 88 5.06 18.48 -1.27
N ASN A 89 4.99 19.42 -2.21
CA ASN A 89 3.90 19.46 -3.18
C ASN A 89 4.23 18.59 -4.40
N LEU A 90 4.29 17.28 -4.19
CA LEU A 90 4.58 16.26 -5.22
C LEU A 90 3.44 15.27 -5.34
N THR A 91 3.09 14.89 -6.57
CA THR A 91 2.05 13.89 -6.85
C THR A 91 2.44 12.92 -7.96
N ASP A 92 3.46 13.22 -8.76
CA ASP A 92 3.97 12.34 -9.79
C ASP A 92 4.90 11.27 -9.19
N LEU A 93 4.80 10.03 -9.69
CA LEU A 93 5.57 8.91 -9.16
C LEU A 93 7.09 9.13 -9.27
N LYS A 94 7.57 9.86 -10.28
CA LYS A 94 9.00 10.11 -10.47
C LYS A 94 9.55 11.03 -9.37
N GLY A 95 8.85 12.13 -9.09
CA GLY A 95 9.16 13.05 -8.01
C GLY A 95 9.08 12.36 -6.65
N LEU A 96 7.98 11.64 -6.39
CA LEU A 96 7.81 10.88 -5.15
C LEU A 96 8.93 9.85 -4.94
N ASN A 97 9.27 9.06 -5.96
CA ASN A 97 10.33 8.04 -5.84
C ASN A 97 11.73 8.61 -5.66
N ARG A 98 12.00 9.82 -6.18
CA ARG A 98 13.27 10.50 -5.90
C ARG A 98 13.43 10.77 -4.40
N GLU A 99 12.37 11.22 -3.74
CA GLU A 99 12.37 11.59 -2.33
C GLU A 99 12.20 10.38 -1.40
N LEU A 100 11.54 9.32 -1.87
CA LEU A 100 11.40 8.06 -1.12
C LEU A 100 12.66 7.19 -1.14
N ALA A 101 13.48 7.26 -2.21
CA ALA A 101 14.66 6.42 -2.37
C ALA A 101 15.67 6.53 -1.21
N PRO A 102 16.01 7.73 -0.67
CA PRO A 102 16.86 7.86 0.52
C PRO A 102 16.31 7.17 1.78
N LEU A 103 14.99 6.92 1.82
CA LEU A 103 14.33 6.20 2.92
C LEU A 103 14.29 4.68 2.70
N GLY A 104 14.82 4.19 1.57
CA GLY A 104 14.71 2.79 1.17
C GLY A 104 13.29 2.39 0.74
N LEU A 105 12.46 3.36 0.34
CA LEU A 105 11.06 3.16 -0.02
C LEU A 105 10.81 3.52 -1.48
N ALA A 106 9.73 2.98 -2.04
CA ALA A 106 9.26 3.34 -3.38
C ALA A 106 7.73 3.20 -3.49
N ALA A 107 7.13 4.06 -4.31
CA ALA A 107 5.78 3.94 -4.82
C ALA A 107 5.82 3.31 -6.22
N GLY A 108 5.26 2.10 -6.36
CA GLY A 108 5.44 1.29 -7.56
C GLY A 108 4.25 1.27 -8.52
N ILE A 109 3.08 0.83 -8.06
CA ILE A 109 1.98 0.40 -8.92
C ILE A 109 0.82 1.41 -8.84
N PRO A 110 0.56 2.21 -9.89
CA PRO A 110 -0.66 3.02 -9.94
C PRO A 110 -1.87 2.11 -10.17
N LEU A 111 -2.92 2.31 -9.35
CA LEU A 111 -4.13 1.48 -9.40
C LEU A 111 -5.17 1.96 -10.44
N GLY A 112 -4.90 3.05 -11.15
CA GLY A 112 -5.72 3.52 -12.26
C GLY A 112 -6.97 4.32 -11.88
N PHE A 113 -7.11 4.75 -10.63
CA PHE A 113 -8.21 5.60 -10.18
C PHE A 113 -7.72 6.83 -9.41
N ASN A 114 -8.59 7.84 -9.28
CA ASN A 114 -8.35 9.04 -8.50
C ASN A 114 -9.41 9.14 -7.40
N ASN A 115 -8.98 9.10 -6.14
CA ASN A 115 -9.84 9.26 -4.97
C ASN A 115 -9.63 10.66 -4.38
N THR A 116 -10.29 11.65 -4.99
CA THR A 116 -10.26 13.05 -4.57
C THR A 116 -11.67 13.59 -4.40
N TYR A 117 -11.81 14.77 -3.81
CA TYR A 117 -13.11 15.40 -3.66
C TYR A 117 -13.75 15.67 -5.02
N ALA A 118 -15.03 15.32 -5.13
CA ALA A 118 -15.81 15.48 -6.34
C ALA A 118 -17.27 15.80 -5.99
N PHE A 119 -18.01 16.30 -6.98
CA PHE A 119 -19.46 16.39 -6.91
C PHE A 119 -20.08 15.15 -7.52
N ALA A 120 -21.11 14.62 -6.87
CA ALA A 120 -21.90 13.50 -7.38
C ALA A 120 -23.30 13.98 -7.78
N MET A 121 -23.83 13.43 -8.87
CA MET A 121 -25.19 13.66 -9.34
C MET A 121 -25.90 12.31 -9.49
N ARG A 122 -27.24 12.32 -9.45
CA ARG A 122 -28.02 11.14 -9.86
C ARG A 122 -27.79 10.91 -11.36
N ASP A 123 -27.53 9.67 -11.74
CA ASP A 123 -27.23 9.28 -13.12
C ASP A 123 -28.28 9.78 -14.11
N GLU A 124 -29.57 9.53 -13.84
CA GLU A 124 -30.68 9.98 -14.70
C GLU A 124 -30.71 11.51 -14.93
N GLN A 125 -30.30 12.29 -13.93
CA GLN A 125 -30.26 13.75 -14.04
C GLN A 125 -29.02 14.22 -14.79
N ALA A 126 -27.87 13.58 -14.55
CA ALA A 126 -26.64 13.85 -15.28
C ALA A 126 -26.82 13.54 -16.78
N GLU A 127 -27.44 12.41 -17.12
CA GLU A 127 -27.74 12.02 -18.50
C GLU A 127 -28.69 13.00 -19.18
N ARG A 128 -29.82 13.33 -18.53
CA ARG A 128 -30.83 14.25 -19.09
C ARG A 128 -30.26 15.64 -19.37
N LEU A 129 -29.33 16.11 -18.53
CA LEU A 129 -28.71 17.43 -18.67
C LEU A 129 -27.39 17.39 -19.47
N GLY A 130 -26.89 16.20 -19.84
CA GLY A 130 -25.62 16.04 -20.54
C GLY A 130 -24.39 16.43 -19.71
N ILE A 131 -24.44 16.26 -18.37
CA ILE A 131 -23.38 16.67 -17.45
C ILE A 131 -22.43 15.50 -17.19
N ARG A 132 -21.14 15.67 -17.52
CA ARG A 132 -20.07 14.69 -17.24
C ARG A 132 -18.91 15.28 -16.45
N THR A 133 -18.75 16.60 -16.50
CA THR A 133 -17.66 17.34 -15.86
C THR A 133 -18.22 18.45 -14.97
N VAL A 134 -17.38 18.96 -14.06
CA VAL A 134 -17.73 20.13 -13.25
C VAL A 134 -17.99 21.36 -14.14
N SER A 135 -17.29 21.48 -15.27
CA SER A 135 -17.52 22.54 -16.25
C SER A 135 -18.86 22.41 -16.96
N ASP A 136 -19.38 21.20 -17.17
CA ASP A 136 -20.74 21.01 -17.66
C ASP A 136 -21.75 21.49 -16.62
N LEU A 137 -21.57 21.08 -15.37
CA LEU A 137 -22.45 21.50 -14.26
C LEU A 137 -22.49 23.03 -14.11
N ALA A 138 -21.36 23.71 -14.25
CA ALA A 138 -21.29 25.17 -14.16
C ALA A 138 -22.15 25.92 -15.20
N ARG A 139 -22.51 25.26 -16.33
CA ARG A 139 -23.39 25.83 -17.37
C ARG A 139 -24.88 25.73 -17.03
N HIS A 140 -25.24 25.13 -15.88
CA HIS A 140 -26.60 25.01 -15.38
C HIS A 140 -26.78 25.76 -14.04
N PRO A 141 -26.64 27.10 -14.01
CA PRO A 141 -26.93 27.88 -12.80
C PRO A 141 -28.42 27.79 -12.44
N GLN A 142 -28.73 27.78 -11.14
CA GLN A 142 -30.11 27.89 -10.63
C GLN A 142 -30.56 29.34 -10.62
#